data_AF-A0A7S3PGQ7-F1
#
_entry.id   AF-A0A7S3PGQ7-F1
#
_cell.length_a   1.000
_cell.length_b   1.000
_cell.length_c   1.000
_cell.angle_alpha   90.00
_cell.angle_beta   90.00
_cell.angle_gamma   90.00
#
_symmetry.space_group_name_H-M   'P 1'
#
loop_
_entity.id
_entity.type
_entity.pdbx_description
1 polymer ?
#
loop_
_entity_poly.entity_id
_entity_poly.type
_entity_poly.pdbx_seq_one_letter_code
_entity_poly.pdbx_strand_id
1 'polypeptide(L)'
;MSSKQLEIVRASNHAAFLAFERFQKTAESRFKEINIRFRKHQDPIPWTLSQFKTALAIVQSRLFSVQVEKDHIWHKASCLVPLADMFNTAFVTNTDCATNKQSTHFECFTTTTVSKGEQLLLPYMNVDPSSNHTDLHLWL
;
A
#
# COMPACT_ATOMS: atom_id res chain seq x y z
N MET A 1 7.80 13.32 -27.31
CA MET A 1 8.47 12.34 -26.42
C MET A 1 9.68 11.80 -27.17
N SER A 2 10.88 11.87 -26.59
CA SER A 2 12.12 11.47 -27.27
C SER A 2 12.29 9.94 -27.30
N SER A 3 13.10 9.40 -28.22
CA SER A 3 13.40 7.95 -28.28
C SER A 3 13.93 7.42 -26.95
N LYS A 4 14.76 8.21 -26.25
CA LYS A 4 15.29 7.86 -24.91
C LYS A 4 14.19 7.77 -23.85
N GLN A 5 13.21 8.66 -23.88
CA GLN A 5 12.07 8.61 -22.95
C GLN A 5 11.22 7.35 -23.17
N LEU A 6 11.04 6.93 -24.43
CA LEU A 6 10.30 5.71 -24.74
C LEU A 6 11.00 4.44 -24.25
N GLU A 7 12.33 4.37 -24.36
CA GLU A 7 13.12 3.24 -23.84
C GLU A 7 13.05 3.15 -22.31
N ILE A 8 13.14 4.28 -21.61
CA ILE A 8 13.00 4.34 -20.14
C ILE A 8 11.62 3.83 -19.71
N VAL A 9 10.55 4.25 -20.40
CA VAL A 9 9.19 3.78 -20.11
C VAL A 9 9.06 2.27 -20.35
N ARG A 10 9.60 1.74 -21.46
CA ARG A 10 9.58 0.30 -21.74
C ARG A 10 10.33 -0.52 -20.70
N ALA A 11 11.54 -0.08 -20.33
CA ALA A 11 12.34 -0.75 -19.31
C ALA A 11 11.64 -0.74 -17.95
N SER A 12 11.03 0.39 -17.56
CA SER A 12 10.26 0.51 -16.32
C SER A 12 9.04 -0.42 -16.30
N ASN A 13 8.29 -0.47 -17.41
CA ASN A 13 7.14 -1.37 -17.54
C ASN A 13 7.54 -2.85 -17.48
N HIS A 14 8.65 -3.23 -18.12
CA HIS A 14 9.15 -4.60 -18.07
C HIS A 14 9.61 -4.99 -16.64
N ALA A 15 10.31 -4.08 -15.95
CA ALA A 15 10.71 -4.31 -14.56
C ALA A 15 9.49 -4.46 -13.64
N ALA A 16 8.47 -3.62 -13.80
CA ALA A 16 7.21 -3.72 -13.06
C ALA A 16 6.49 -5.05 -13.32
N PHE A 17 6.46 -5.50 -14.58
CA PHE A 17 5.89 -6.80 -14.95
C PHE A 17 6.63 -7.96 -14.28
N LEU A 18 7.96 -7.99 -14.32
CA LEU A 18 8.75 -9.04 -13.67
C LEU A 18 8.59 -9.04 -12.15
N ALA A 19 8.50 -7.85 -11.53
CA ALA A 19 8.23 -7.73 -10.10
C ALA A 19 6.86 -8.31 -9.74
N PHE A 20 5.85 -8.04 -10.57
CA PHE A 20 4.51 -8.61 -10.40
C PHE A 20 4.48 -10.13 -10.55
N GLU A 21 5.17 -10.70 -11.55
CA GLU A 21 5.25 -12.16 -11.70
C GLU A 21 5.93 -12.84 -10.51
N ARG A 22 7.02 -12.25 -10.00
CA ARG A 22 7.70 -12.75 -8.79
C ARG A 22 6.76 -12.74 -7.59
N PHE A 23 6.04 -11.63 -7.41
CA PHE A 23 5.02 -11.51 -6.38
C PHE A 23 3.93 -12.57 -6.50
N GLN A 24 3.40 -12.82 -7.70
CA GLN A 24 2.38 -13.86 -7.91
C GLN A 24 2.89 -15.26 -7.50
N LYS A 25 4.14 -15.59 -7.86
CA LYS A 25 4.76 -16.86 -7.46
C LYS A 25 4.94 -16.97 -5.94
N THR A 26 5.41 -15.90 -5.30
CA THR A 26 5.55 -15.84 -3.84
C THR A 26 4.19 -15.99 -3.16
N ALA A 27 3.16 -15.31 -3.67
CA ALA A 27 1.79 -15.37 -3.18
C ALA A 27 1.25 -16.81 -3.22
N GLU A 28 1.43 -17.52 -4.34
CA GLU A 28 0.99 -18.91 -4.47
C GLU A 28 1.70 -19.86 -3.51
N SER A 29 3.01 -19.66 -3.29
CA SER A 29 3.78 -20.42 -2.31
C SER A 29 3.27 -20.18 -0.88
N ARG A 30 3.09 -18.92 -0.49
CA ARG A 30 2.54 -18.51 0.82
C ARG A 30 1.13 -19.02 1.04
N PHE A 31 0.27 -18.99 0.01
CA PHE A 31 -1.08 -19.51 0.09
C PHE A 31 -1.10 -21.00 0.44
N LYS A 32 -0.21 -21.81 -0.14
CA LYS A 32 -0.08 -23.23 0.20
C LYS A 32 0.27 -23.42 1.68
N GLU A 33 1.25 -22.66 2.18
CA GLU A 33 1.66 -22.71 3.58
C GLU A 33 0.52 -22.31 4.53
N ILE A 34 -0.14 -21.20 4.24
CA ILE A 34 -1.24 -20.64 5.01
C ILE A 34 -2.44 -21.59 5.03
N ASN A 35 -2.80 -22.17 3.88
CA ASN A 35 -3.91 -23.11 3.77
C ASN A 35 -3.65 -24.41 4.57
N ILE A 36 -2.39 -24.89 4.62
CA ILE A 36 -2.01 -26.01 5.51
C ILE A 36 -2.26 -25.65 6.97
N ARG A 37 -1.96 -24.42 7.41
CA ARG A 37 -2.20 -23.96 8.79
C ARG A 37 -3.69 -23.80 9.09
N PHE A 38 -4.46 -23.16 8.19
CA PHE A 38 -5.90 -22.96 8.37
C PHE A 38 -6.66 -24.28 8.49
N ARG A 39 -6.31 -25.29 7.69
CA ARG A 39 -6.91 -26.63 7.80
C ARG A 39 -6.70 -27.27 9.16
N LYS A 40 -5.60 -26.95 9.87
CA LYS A 40 -5.34 -27.45 11.23
C LYS A 40 -6.21 -26.78 12.29
N HIS A 41 -6.70 -25.57 12.03
CA HIS A 41 -7.49 -24.79 12.98
C HIS A 41 -9.01 -24.89 12.77
N GLN A 42 -9.49 -25.75 11.86
CA GLN A 42 -10.92 -25.92 11.56
C GLN A 42 -11.65 -24.61 11.23
N ASP A 43 -10.96 -23.64 10.64
CA ASP A 43 -11.62 -22.42 10.21
C ASP A 43 -12.67 -22.72 9.12
N PRO A 44 -13.89 -22.17 9.26
CA PRO A 44 -15.07 -22.67 8.54
C PRO A 44 -15.12 -22.30 7.05
N ILE A 45 -14.17 -21.51 6.53
CA ILE A 45 -14.22 -21.02 5.16
C ILE A 45 -12.91 -21.37 4.43
N PRO A 46 -12.92 -22.38 3.55
CA PRO A 46 -11.77 -22.65 2.69
C PRO A 46 -11.58 -21.47 1.73
N TRP A 47 -10.47 -20.74 1.89
CA TRP A 47 -10.08 -19.69 0.95
C TRP A 47 -9.77 -20.31 -0.40
N THR A 48 -10.32 -19.74 -1.47
CA THR A 48 -9.91 -20.05 -2.84
C THR A 48 -8.63 -19.27 -3.19
N LEU A 49 -7.84 -19.78 -4.15
CA LEU A 49 -6.67 -19.04 -4.65
C LEU A 49 -7.05 -17.65 -5.19
N SER A 50 -8.22 -17.53 -5.81
CA SER A 50 -8.72 -16.25 -6.32
C SER A 50 -8.97 -15.26 -5.18
N GLN A 51 -9.65 -15.67 -4.10
CA GLN A 51 -9.88 -14.81 -2.94
C GLN A 51 -8.57 -14.36 -2.29
N PHE A 52 -7.59 -15.25 -2.19
CA PHE A 52 -6.27 -14.89 -1.68
C PHE A 52 -5.56 -13.85 -2.56
N LYS A 53 -5.56 -14.04 -3.88
CA LYS A 53 -4.99 -13.06 -4.83
C LYS A 53 -5.70 -11.71 -4.72
N THR A 54 -7.03 -11.70 -4.60
CA THR A 54 -7.82 -10.47 -4.40
C THR A 54 -7.47 -9.78 -3.09
N ALA A 55 -7.41 -10.51 -1.98
CA ALA A 55 -7.04 -9.94 -0.68
C ALA A 55 -5.63 -9.33 -0.71
N LEU A 56 -4.68 -10.03 -1.35
CA LEU A 56 -3.32 -9.54 -1.50
C LEU A 56 -3.23 -8.29 -2.38
N ALA A 57 -4.02 -8.23 -3.46
CA ALA A 57 -4.14 -7.04 -4.30
C ALA A 57 -4.73 -5.84 -3.54
N ILE A 58 -5.74 -6.08 -2.68
CA ILE A 58 -6.30 -5.04 -1.79
C ILE A 58 -5.22 -4.53 -0.84
N VAL A 59 -4.54 -5.43 -0.12
CA VAL A 59 -3.45 -5.06 0.80
C VAL A 59 -2.37 -4.25 0.06
N GLN A 60 -1.88 -4.74 -1.07
CA GLN A 60 -0.83 -4.04 -1.81
C GLN A 60 -1.24 -2.64 -2.30
N SER A 61 -2.52 -2.43 -2.63
CA SER A 61 -3.00 -1.17 -3.21
C SER A 61 -3.58 -0.17 -2.19
N ARG A 62 -3.87 -0.61 -0.95
CA ARG A 62 -4.64 0.17 0.03
C ARG A 62 -3.99 0.32 1.40
N LEU A 63 -2.77 -0.19 1.59
CA LEU A 63 -2.07 -0.03 2.87
C LEU A 63 -1.60 1.41 3.10
N PHE A 64 -1.84 1.90 4.31
CA PHE A 64 -1.31 3.15 4.83
C PHE A 64 -0.19 2.88 5.82
N SER A 65 0.81 3.77 5.80
CA SER A 65 1.80 3.85 6.87
C SER A 65 1.22 4.63 8.05
N VAL A 66 0.86 3.92 9.11
CA VAL A 66 0.38 4.48 10.38
C VAL A 66 1.54 4.54 11.37
N GLN A 67 1.66 5.64 12.11
CA GLN A 67 2.65 5.75 13.19
C GLN A 67 1.93 5.58 14.52
N VAL A 68 2.38 4.66 15.37
CA VAL A 68 1.77 4.38 16.67
C VAL A 68 2.82 4.59 17.75
N GLU A 69 2.50 5.42 18.75
CA GLU A 69 3.33 5.59 19.94
C GLU A 69 3.04 4.46 20.93
N LYS A 70 4.08 3.77 21.36
CA LYS A 70 4.02 2.78 22.44
C LYS A 70 5.24 2.98 23.33
N ASP A 71 5.02 3.11 24.63
CA ASP A 71 6.09 3.31 25.63
C ASP A 71 7.03 4.49 25.28
N HIS A 72 6.47 5.59 24.77
CA HIS A 72 7.19 6.79 24.27
C HIS A 72 8.08 6.59 23.04
N ILE A 73 7.89 5.48 22.32
CA ILE A 73 8.60 5.17 21.09
C ILE A 73 7.58 5.12 19.94
N TRP A 74 7.88 5.82 18.86
CA TRP A 74 7.06 5.79 17.65
C TRP A 74 7.42 4.58 16.79
N HIS A 75 6.42 3.78 16.48
CA HIS A 75 6.54 2.62 15.62
C HIS A 75 5.75 2.84 14.32
N LYS A 76 6.32 2.41 13.20
CA LYS A 76 5.64 2.41 11.90
C LYS A 76 4.95 1.07 11.68
N ALA A 77 3.69 1.10 11.30
CA ALA A 77 2.91 -0.07 10.93
C ALA A 77 2.20 0.15 9.59
N SER A 78 2.05 -0.91 8.81
CA SER A 78 1.26 -0.89 7.57
C SER A 78 -0.15 -1.42 7.87
N CYS A 79 -1.16 -0.56 7.73
CA CYS A 79 -2.54 -0.87 8.10
C CYS A 79 -3.51 -0.55 6.96
N LEU A 80 -4.62 -1.30 6.87
CA LEU A 80 -5.79 -0.86 6.12
C LEU A 80 -6.53 0.16 6.98
N VAL A 81 -6.71 1.37 6.47
CA VAL A 81 -7.44 2.44 7.17
C VAL A 81 -8.73 2.72 6.40
N PRO A 82 -9.89 2.26 6.90
CA PRO A 82 -11.17 2.47 6.23
C PRO A 82 -11.43 3.94 5.96
N LEU A 83 -12.08 4.25 4.84
CA LEU A 83 -12.37 5.61 4.33
C LEU A 83 -11.14 6.32 3.79
N ALA A 84 -9.99 6.27 4.47
CA ALA A 84 -8.73 6.80 3.94
C ALA A 84 -8.28 6.03 2.68
N ASP A 85 -8.58 4.73 2.62
CA ASP A 85 -8.33 3.89 1.46
C ASP A 85 -9.21 4.17 0.24
N MET A 86 -10.23 5.02 0.37
CA MET A 86 -11.09 5.45 -0.75
C MET A 86 -10.54 6.63 -1.54
N PHE A 87 -9.57 7.37 -0.99
CA PHE A 87 -8.94 8.48 -1.69
C PHE A 87 -8.16 7.94 -2.89
N ASN A 88 -8.21 8.65 -4.02
CA ASN A 88 -7.37 8.34 -5.16
C ASN A 88 -6.01 9.05 -5.05
N THR A 89 -5.09 8.68 -5.92
CA THR A 89 -3.78 9.33 -6.02
C THR A 89 -3.59 10.11 -7.30
N ALA A 90 -2.80 11.18 -7.22
CA ALA A 90 -2.33 11.97 -8.35
C ALA A 90 -0.94 12.53 -8.03
N PHE A 91 -0.24 13.05 -9.06
CA PHE A 91 1.04 13.73 -8.87
C PHE A 91 0.94 15.02 -8.05
N VAL A 92 -0.21 15.70 -8.13
CA VAL A 92 -0.53 16.86 -7.32
C VAL A 92 -1.66 16.47 -6.38
N THR A 93 -1.42 16.57 -5.08
CA THR A 93 -2.35 16.17 -4.02
C THR A 93 -2.83 17.41 -3.27
N ASN A 94 -4.05 17.33 -2.73
CA ASN A 94 -4.69 18.40 -1.95
C ASN A 94 -5.09 17.93 -0.54
N THR A 95 -4.75 16.69 -0.20
CA THR A 95 -5.01 16.06 1.09
C THR A 95 -3.73 15.40 1.58
N ASP A 96 -3.56 15.31 2.88
CA ASP A 96 -2.57 14.49 3.55
C ASP A 96 -3.22 13.75 4.73
N CYS A 97 -2.63 12.65 5.16
CA CYS A 97 -3.11 11.88 6.31
C CYS A 97 -1.97 11.49 7.24
N ALA A 98 -2.20 11.63 8.54
CA ALA A 98 -1.23 11.28 9.57
C ALA A 98 -1.91 10.74 10.82
N THR A 99 -1.15 10.04 11.65
CA THR A 99 -1.60 9.74 13.00
C THR A 99 -1.41 10.98 13.87
N ASN A 100 -2.42 11.32 14.68
CA ASN A 100 -2.32 12.46 15.56
C ASN A 100 -1.23 12.27 16.64
N LYS A 101 -0.84 13.35 17.32
CA LYS A 101 0.27 13.34 18.29
C LYS A 101 0.03 12.42 19.48
N GLN A 102 -1.22 12.14 19.80
CA GLN A 102 -1.60 11.25 20.90
C GLN A 102 -1.67 9.78 20.47
N SER A 103 -1.36 9.46 19.20
CA SER A 103 -1.44 8.10 18.66
C SER A 103 -2.83 7.44 18.84
N THR A 104 -3.89 8.24 18.84
CA THR A 104 -5.27 7.77 19.09
C THR A 104 -6.12 7.74 17.82
N HIS A 105 -5.84 8.63 16.88
CA HIS A 105 -6.64 8.81 15.67
C HIS A 105 -5.75 8.90 14.44
N PHE A 106 -6.24 8.34 13.34
CA PHE A 106 -5.70 8.59 12.01
C PHE A 106 -6.56 9.66 11.35
N GLU A 107 -5.95 10.79 11.02
CA GLU A 107 -6.64 11.99 10.58
C GLU A 107 -6.17 12.36 9.18
N CYS A 108 -7.11 12.76 8.32
CA CYS A 108 -6.82 13.30 7.01
C CYS A 108 -7.26 14.76 6.95
N PHE A 109 -6.42 15.62 6.41
CA PHE A 109 -6.67 17.06 6.33
C PHE A 109 -6.29 17.59 4.94
N THR A 110 -6.97 18.65 4.51
CA THR A 110 -6.67 19.31 3.24
C THR A 110 -5.42 20.16 3.38
N THR A 111 -4.47 20.02 2.46
CA THR A 111 -3.23 20.83 2.42
C THR A 111 -3.39 22.10 1.60
N THR A 112 -4.46 22.19 0.81
CA THR A 112 -4.83 23.36 0.01
C THR A 112 -6.34 23.63 0.14
N THR A 113 -6.80 24.80 -0.30
CA THR A 113 -8.24 25.07 -0.42
C THR A 113 -8.87 24.12 -1.43
N VAL A 114 -9.98 23.47 -1.05
CA VAL A 114 -10.72 22.53 -1.89
C VAL A 114 -12.10 23.10 -2.20
N SER A 115 -12.47 23.15 -3.48
CA SER A 115 -13.77 23.64 -3.91
C SER A 115 -14.86 22.57 -3.81
N LYS A 116 -16.14 22.98 -3.75
CA LYS A 116 -17.26 22.03 -3.74
C LYS A 116 -17.24 21.17 -5.01
N GLY A 117 -17.26 19.85 -4.82
CA GLY A 117 -17.25 18.86 -5.92
C GLY A 117 -15.84 18.52 -6.43
N GLU A 118 -14.80 19.17 -5.91
CA GLU A 118 -13.42 18.79 -6.18
C GLU A 118 -13.08 17.47 -5.48
N GLN A 119 -12.32 16.63 -6.17
CA GLN A 119 -11.88 15.35 -5.63
C GLN A 119 -10.73 15.55 -4.63
N LEU A 120 -10.78 14.80 -3.53
CA LEU A 120 -9.68 14.72 -2.57
C LEU A 120 -8.68 13.65 -3.03
N LEU A 121 -7.39 14.01 -3.04
CA LEU A 121 -6.31 13.20 -3.60
C LEU A 121 -5.15 13.08 -2.59
N LEU A 122 -4.65 11.85 -2.40
CA LEU A 122 -3.53 11.50 -1.52
C LEU A 122 -2.32 10.98 -2.28
N PRO A 123 -1.09 11.11 -1.74
CA PRO A 123 0.06 10.42 -2.29
C PRO A 123 0.03 8.94 -1.87
N TYR A 124 -0.06 8.01 -2.83
CA TYR A 124 0.00 6.56 -2.51
C TYR A 124 1.39 6.07 -2.13
N MET A 125 2.42 6.85 -2.45
CA MET A 125 3.76 6.62 -1.96
C MET A 125 4.11 7.78 -1.04
N ASN A 126 4.11 7.51 0.26
CA ASN A 126 4.90 8.31 1.19
C ASN A 126 6.36 8.07 0.82
N VAL A 127 6.83 8.78 -0.21
CA VAL A 127 8.26 8.97 -0.44
C VAL A 127 8.69 9.82 0.74
N ASP A 128 9.12 9.16 1.81
CA ASP A 128 9.77 9.86 2.91
C ASP A 128 11.04 10.46 2.32
N PRO A 129 11.12 11.80 2.15
CA PRO A 129 12.26 12.43 1.50
C PRO A 129 13.53 12.31 2.35
N SER A 130 13.41 11.89 3.62
CA SER A 130 14.53 11.59 4.50
C SER A 130 14.99 10.13 4.44
N SER A 131 14.19 9.24 3.83
CA SER A 131 14.59 7.87 3.59
C SER A 131 15.54 7.82 2.40
N ASN A 132 16.81 7.46 2.63
CA ASN A 132 17.73 7.14 1.53
C ASN A 132 17.08 6.05 0.68
N HIS A 133 16.79 6.38 -0.57
CA HIS A 133 16.11 5.54 -1.56
C HIS A 133 16.84 4.21 -1.82
N THR A 134 16.63 3.22 -0.94
CA THR A 134 16.89 1.79 -1.21
C THR A 134 15.82 0.88 -0.61
N ASP A 135 14.97 1.36 0.30
CA ASP A 135 13.90 0.55 0.92
C ASP A 135 12.59 0.57 0.13
N LEU A 136 12.69 0.54 -1.19
CA LEU A 136 11.68 -0.05 -2.06
C LEU A 136 11.77 -1.59 -2.02
N HIS A 137 12.21 -2.14 -0.87
CA HIS A 137 12.03 -3.54 -0.57
C HIS A 137 10.53 -3.79 -0.54
N LEU A 138 10.06 -4.51 -1.56
CA LEU A 138 8.78 -5.17 -1.59
C LEU A 138 8.50 -5.71 -0.18
N TRP A 139 7.52 -5.12 0.51
CA TRP A 139 6.98 -5.65 1.76
C TRP A 139 6.11 -6.88 1.45
N LEU A 140 6.76 -7.96 0.97
CA LEU A 140 6.18 -9.25 0.60
C LEU A 140 7.13 -10.41 0.93
#